data_AF-A0A0D2ZVH3-F1
#
_entry.id   AF-A0A0D2ZVH3-F1
#
_cell.length_a   1.000
_cell.length_b   1.000
_cell.length_c   1.000
_cell.angle_alpha   90.00
_cell.angle_beta   90.00
_cell.angle_gamma   90.00
#
_symmetry.space_group_name_H-M   'P 1'
#
loop_
_entity.id
_entity.type
_entity.pdbx_description
1 polymer ?
#
loop_
_entity_poly.entity_id
_entity_poly.type
_entity_poly.pdbx_seq_one_letter_code
_entity_poly.pdbx_strand_id
1 'polypeptide(L)'
;MSSSAASVANAAVAYSTFNSFRLGRAARTVVTLLICLWDSRNINKNGEFMGITILLLDELYRPSLKACSILRLDRFEVARVAHMYKITEHQFLIVFIPSP
;
A
#
# COMPACT_ATOMS: atom_id res chain seq x y z
N MET A 1 -8.62 28.14 -27.10
CA MET A 1 -7.92 27.79 -25.84
C MET A 1 -7.83 26.28 -25.79
N SER A 2 -6.73 25.68 -26.26
CA SER A 2 -6.55 24.22 -26.21
C SER A 2 -5.69 23.89 -25.00
N SER A 3 -6.30 23.16 -24.06
CA SER A 3 -5.69 22.66 -22.83
C SER A 3 -4.52 21.74 -23.16
N SER A 4 -3.32 22.12 -22.72
CA SER A 4 -2.13 21.26 -22.75
C SER A 4 -2.28 20.24 -21.64
N ALA A 5 -2.64 19.01 -22.00
CA ALA A 5 -2.53 17.87 -21.11
C ALA A 5 -1.03 17.60 -20.91
N ALA A 6 -0.46 18.11 -19.81
CA ALA A 6 0.89 17.79 -19.40
C ALA A 6 0.97 16.29 -19.13
N SER A 7 1.57 15.54 -20.05
CA SER A 7 2.00 14.17 -19.78
C SER A 7 3.06 14.25 -18.69
N VAL A 8 2.69 13.81 -17.49
CA VAL A 8 3.67 13.65 -16.40
C VAL A 8 4.65 12.58 -16.87
N ALA A 9 5.82 13.02 -17.29
CA ALA A 9 6.90 12.14 -17.69
C ALA A 9 7.27 11.26 -16.49
N ASN A 10 6.90 9.98 -16.56
CA ASN A 10 7.36 8.97 -15.62
C ASN A 10 8.85 8.76 -15.87
N ALA A 11 9.70 9.50 -15.15
CA ALA A 11 11.10 9.13 -15.00
C ALA A 11 11.16 7.64 -14.61
N ALA A 12 12.02 6.86 -15.26
CA ALA A 12 12.13 5.42 -15.09
C ALA A 12 12.68 5.07 -13.70
N VAL A 13 11.87 5.26 -12.66
CA VAL A 13 12.10 4.74 -11.32
C VAL A 13 11.75 3.26 -11.38
N ALA A 14 12.72 2.40 -11.08
CA ALA A 14 12.49 0.96 -11.00
C ALA A 14 11.54 0.66 -9.83
N TYR A 15 10.25 0.51 -10.12
CA TYR A 15 9.24 0.15 -9.12
C TYR A 15 9.42 -1.29 -8.66
N SER A 16 9.21 -1.51 -7.36
CA SER A 16 9.32 -2.82 -6.73
C SER A 16 7.94 -3.43 -6.54
N THR A 17 7.78 -4.70 -6.86
CA THR A 17 6.54 -5.47 -6.63
C THR A 17 6.46 -5.92 -5.18
N PHE A 18 5.26 -6.26 -4.70
CA PHE A 18 5.11 -6.81 -3.35
C PHE A 18 5.89 -8.11 -3.12
N ASN A 19 6.09 -8.92 -4.17
CA ASN A 19 6.89 -10.14 -4.09
C ASN A 19 8.38 -9.89 -3.82
N SER A 20 8.86 -8.67 -4.09
CA SER A 20 10.24 -8.28 -3.82
C SER A 20 10.48 -7.75 -2.41
N PHE A 21 9.42 -7.65 -1.59
CA PHE A 21 9.53 -7.17 -0.22
C PHE A 21 10.34 -8.12 0.64
N ARG A 22 11.33 -7.53 1.32
CA ARG A 22 12.11 -8.17 2.37
C ARG A 22 11.61 -7.65 3.71
N LEU A 23 11.74 -8.47 4.75
CA LEU A 23 11.41 -8.08 6.12
C LEU A 23 12.28 -6.88 6.53
N GLY A 24 11.68 -5.89 7.20
CA GLY A 24 12.37 -4.67 7.66
C GLY A 24 12.08 -3.44 6.80
N ARG A 25 12.96 -2.43 6.87
CA ARG A 25 12.78 -1.13 6.21
C ARG A 25 12.85 -1.27 4.68
N ALA A 26 11.79 -0.86 3.99
CA ALA A 26 11.79 -0.76 2.55
C ALA A 26 12.62 0.45 2.10
N ALA A 27 13.70 0.18 1.36
CA ALA A 27 14.55 1.20 0.75
C ALA A 27 14.02 1.71 -0.60
N ARG A 28 12.91 1.14 -1.10
CA ARG A 28 12.35 1.44 -2.42
C ARG A 28 10.89 1.83 -2.33
N THR A 29 10.52 2.78 -3.18
CA THR A 29 9.14 3.20 -3.41
C THR A 29 8.35 2.09 -4.10
N VAL A 30 7.10 1.91 -3.71
CA VAL A 30 6.13 1.07 -4.40
C VAL A 30 4.95 1.88 -4.86
N VAL A 31 4.56 1.66 -6.11
CA VAL A 31 3.28 2.13 -6.64
C VAL A 31 2.30 0.98 -6.54
N THR A 32 1.15 1.24 -5.95
CA THR A 32 0.12 0.23 -5.72
C THR A 32 -1.26 0.83 -5.92
N LEU A 33 -2.23 -0.03 -6.22
CA LEU A 33 -3.64 0.29 -6.21
C LEU A 33 -4.21 0.04 -4.81
N LEU A 34 -4.88 1.05 -4.26
CA LEU A 34 -5.69 0.89 -3.06
C LEU A 34 -7.03 0.25 -3.43
N ILE A 35 -7.28 -0.95 -2.91
CA ILE A 35 -8.56 -1.65 -3.11
C ILE A 35 -9.54 -1.26 -2.00
N CYS A 36 -9.12 -1.35 -0.74
CA CYS A 36 -9.98 -1.12 0.41
C CYS A 36 -9.19 -0.61 1.62
N LEU A 37 -9.86 0.17 2.46
CA LEU A 37 -9.35 0.69 3.72
C LEU A 37 -10.40 0.41 4.80
N TRP A 38 -9.96 -0.15 5.92
CA TRP A 38 -10.81 -0.43 7.08
C TRP A 38 -10.15 0.06 8.36
N ASP A 39 -10.95 0.62 9.26
CA ASP A 39 -10.53 0.85 10.64
C ASP A 39 -10.66 -0.44 11.44
N SER A 40 -9.61 -0.80 12.17
CA SER A 40 -9.65 -1.87 13.17
C SER A 40 -9.98 -1.26 14.53
N ARG A 41 -11.03 -1.78 15.17
CA ARG A 41 -11.51 -1.32 16.49
C ARG A 41 -11.65 -2.49 17.45
N ASN A 42 -11.28 -2.27 18.70
CA ASN A 42 -11.34 -3.27 19.75
C ASN A 42 -12.75 -3.38 20.31
N ILE A 43 -13.48 -4.45 19.95
CA ILE A 43 -14.85 -4.67 20.42
C ILE A 43 -14.92 -4.81 21.95
N ASN A 44 -13.90 -5.43 22.56
CA ASN A 44 -13.86 -5.67 24.01
C ASN A 44 -13.50 -4.42 24.83
N LYS A 45 -13.02 -3.36 24.17
CA LYS A 45 -12.64 -2.10 24.80
C LYS A 45 -13.42 -0.93 24.22
N ASN A 46 -14.75 -1.07 24.15
CA ASN A 46 -15.67 -0.01 23.71
C ASN A 46 -15.33 0.58 22.33
N GLY A 47 -14.79 -0.22 21.41
CA GLY A 47 -14.42 0.22 20.08
C GLY A 47 -13.13 1.05 20.04
N GLU A 48 -12.23 0.91 21.02
CA GLU A 48 -10.90 1.54 21.03
C GLU A 48 -10.20 1.33 19.67
N PHE A 49 -9.69 2.41 19.09
CA PHE A 49 -8.98 2.36 17.81
C PHE A 49 -7.72 1.51 17.94
N MET A 50 -7.60 0.47 17.10
CA MET A 50 -6.44 -0.44 17.09
C MET A 50 -5.50 -0.20 15.90
N GLY A 51 -6.00 0.41 14.83
CA GLY A 51 -5.21 0.70 13.64
C GLY A 51 -6.06 0.74 12.38
N ILE A 52 -5.40 0.79 11.23
CA ILE A 52 -6.03 0.75 9.91
C ILE A 52 -5.49 -0.48 9.18
N THR A 53 -6.38 -1.22 8.52
CA THR A 53 -6.02 -2.30 7.60
C THR A 53 -6.24 -1.81 6.18
N ILE A 54 -5.25 -2.03 5.31
CA ILE A 54 -5.29 -1.60 3.91
C ILE A 54 -5.10 -2.83 3.03
N LEU A 55 -5.98 -3.02 2.05
CA LEU A 55 -5.79 -4.00 0.98
C LEU A 55 -5.23 -3.30 -0.25
N LEU A 56 -4.04 -3.74 -0.65
CA LEU A 56 -3.24 -3.18 -1.72
C LEU A 56 -3.06 -4.21 -2.83
N LEU A 57 -3.07 -3.75 -4.08
CA LEU A 57 -2.78 -4.57 -5.26
C LEU A 57 -1.68 -3.92 -6.08
N ASP A 58 -0.71 -4.74 -6.48
CA ASP A 58 0.37 -4.30 -7.35
C ASP A 58 -0.18 -3.80 -8.70
N GLU A 59 0.23 -2.60 -9.10
CA GLU A 59 -0.24 -1.92 -10.31
C GLU A 59 -0.04 -2.78 -11.56
N LEU A 60 1.03 -3.59 -11.59
CA LEU A 60 1.35 -4.46 -12.73
C LEU A 60 0.28 -5.52 -13.02
N TYR A 61 -0.55 -5.87 -12.02
CA TYR A 61 -1.52 -6.95 -12.18
C TYR A 61 -2.86 -6.50 -12.78
N ARG A 62 -3.18 -5.19 -12.80
CA ARG A 62 -4.43 -4.67 -13.41
C ARG A 62 -4.35 -3.20 -13.88
N PRO A 63 -3.96 -2.93 -15.13
CA PRO A 63 -4.03 -1.58 -15.70
C PRO A 63 -5.47 -1.08 -15.99
N SER A 64 -6.49 -1.94 -15.91
CA SER A 64 -7.89 -1.61 -16.26
C SER A 64 -8.77 -1.17 -15.08
N LEU A 65 -8.27 -1.22 -13.84
CA LEU A 65 -9.00 -0.75 -12.65
C LEU A 65 -8.98 0.79 -12.58
N LYS A 66 -9.78 1.43 -13.43
CA LYS A 66 -9.90 2.90 -13.53
C LYS A 66 -10.47 3.60 -12.29
N ALA A 67 -11.03 2.86 -11.32
CA ALA A 67 -11.75 3.42 -10.17
C ALA A 67 -11.00 3.31 -8.82
N CYS A 68 -9.80 2.75 -8.80
CA CYS A 68 -8.98 2.67 -7.59
C CYS A 68 -8.01 3.85 -7.50
N SER A 69 -7.70 4.27 -6.27
CA SER A 69 -6.68 5.29 -6.04
C SER A 69 -5.29 4.68 -6.19
N ILE A 70 -4.42 5.31 -6.98
CA ILE A 70 -3.00 4.96 -7.09
C ILE A 70 -2.27 5.57 -5.90
N LEU A 71 -1.61 4.74 -5.11
CA LEU A 71 -0.86 5.12 -3.92
C LEU A 71 0.65 4.89 -4.15
N ARG A 72 1.46 5.90 -3.84
CA ARG A 72 2.92 5.77 -3.73
C ARG A 72 3.29 5.62 -2.27
N LEU A 73 3.92 4.50 -1.94
CA LEU A 73 4.41 4.19 -0.60
C LEU A 73 5.91 4.41 -0.54
N ASP A 74 6.34 5.29 0.35
CA ASP A 74 7.74 5.60 0.64
C ASP A 74 8.06 5.34 2.11
N ARG A 75 9.30 4.92 2.39
CA ARG A 75 9.87 4.81 3.75
C ARG A 75 8.96 4.08 4.76
N PHE A 76 8.55 2.87 4.44
CA PHE A 76 7.77 2.00 5.32
C PHE A 76 8.57 0.79 5.78
N GLU A 77 8.12 0.16 6.86
CA GLU A 77 8.63 -1.13 7.31
C GLU A 77 7.66 -2.25 6.94
N VAL A 78 8.23 -3.38 6.53
CA VAL A 78 7.49 -4.60 6.19
C VAL A 78 7.70 -5.63 7.29
N ALA A 79 6.61 -6.03 7.94
CA ALA A 79 6.59 -7.17 8.84
C ALA A 79 5.63 -8.26 8.35
N ARG A 80 5.96 -9.53 8.62
CA ARG A 80 5.04 -10.66 8.35
C ARG A 80 4.14 -10.86 9.55
N VAL A 81 2.85 -11.09 9.29
CA VAL A 81 1.86 -11.41 10.33
C VAL A 81 1.36 -12.82 10.08
N ALA A 82 1.51 -13.71 11.08
CA ALA A 82 1.20 -15.14 10.93
C ALA A 82 -0.27 -15.49 11.25
N HIS A 83 -1.04 -14.60 11.90
CA HIS A 83 -2.32 -14.94 12.53
C HIS A 83 -3.44 -13.91 12.35
N MET A 84 -3.47 -13.16 11.23
CA MET A 84 -4.69 -12.43 10.85
C MET A 84 -5.60 -13.32 10.01
N TYR A 85 -6.91 -13.06 10.03
CA TYR A 85 -7.86 -13.68 9.11
C TYR A 85 -7.34 -13.48 7.67
N LYS A 86 -7.03 -14.58 6.98
CA LYS A 86 -6.41 -14.55 5.66
C LYS A 86 -7.39 -14.11 4.59
N ILE A 87 -7.21 -12.91 4.07
CA ILE A 87 -7.89 -12.41 2.86
C ILE A 87 -7.03 -12.69 1.61
N THR A 88 -5.70 -12.77 1.76
CA THR A 88 -4.73 -12.94 0.67
C THR A 88 -3.59 -13.90 1.07
N GLU A 89 -2.90 -14.48 0.08
CA GLU A 89 -1.75 -15.40 0.28
C GLU A 89 -0.54 -14.71 0.93
N HIS A 90 -0.36 -13.42 0.66
CA HIS A 90 0.73 -12.62 1.21
C HIS A 90 0.13 -11.48 2.05
N GLN A 91 0.32 -11.57 3.37
CA GLN A 91 -0.08 -10.54 4.33
C GLN A 91 1.16 -9.86 4.91
N PHE A 92 1.18 -8.54 4.78
CA PHE A 92 2.23 -7.69 5.30
C PHE A 92 1.63 -6.64 6.22
N LEU A 93 2.31 -6.35 7.32
CA LEU A 93 2.10 -5.14 8.11
C LEU A 93 3.02 -4.06 7.54
N ILE A 94 2.44 -2.92 7.17
CA ILE A 94 3.15 -1.74 6.70
C ILE A 94 3.11 -0.70 7.82
N VAL A 95 4.27 -0.35 8.37
CA VAL A 95 4.39 0.71 9.38
C VAL A 95 5.02 1.94 8.73
N PHE A 96 4.32 3.07 8.79
CA PHE A 96 4.84 4.34 8.30
C PHE A 96 5.81 4.94 9.30
N ILE A 97 7.01 5.31 8.86
CA ILE A 97 8.00 5.98 9.69
C ILE A 97 7.82 7.51 9.53
N PRO A 98 7.65 8.27 10.63
CA PRO A 98 7.58 9.72 10.58
C PRO A 98 8.81 10.34 9.90
N SER A 99 8.64 11.49 9.24
CA SER A 99 9.79 12.32 8.88
C SER A 99 10.42 12.88 10.15
N PRO A 100 11.76 12.98 10.23
CA PRO A 100 12.42 13.82 11.22
C PRO A 100 11.97 15.28 11.10
#